data_AF-A0A3C1M237-F1
#
_entry.id   AF-A0A3C1M237-F1
#
_cell.length_a   1.000
_cell.length_b   1.000
_cell.length_c   1.000
_cell.angle_alpha   90.00
_cell.angle_beta   90.00
_cell.angle_gamma   90.00
#
_symmetry.space_group_name_H-M   'P 1'
#
loop_
_entity.id
_entity.type
_entity.pdbx_description
1 polymer ?
#
loop_
_entity_poly.entity_id
_entity_poly.type
_entity_poly.pdbx_seq_one_letter_code
_entity_poly.pdbx_strand_id
1 'polypeptide(L)'
;AHHHLAIATLFIIAGHMYRTNWGIGHSMKEILEAHKDPLIIGGEGHKGLYEVLTTSWHAQLAINLAMLGSLTIIVAQHMYAMPAYPYIAIDYATQISLFTHHMWIGAFCICGAAAHGAIFMVRDYDPAVNANNVLDRVIRHRDAIISHLNWVCIFLGFHSFGLYIHNDTMRALGRPQDMFSDTAIQLRPIFAQWVQDLHTNFISSSAPWVTSSVSPVFGGDTIAVGGKVAMAHMNLGTADFMVHHIHAFTIHVTVLILLKGVLYARNSRLIPDKSELGFRFPCDGPGRGGTCQVSGWDHVFLGLFWMYNCISVVIFHFSWKMQSDIFGTVDPDGTVTNMTLGNFAQSAITINGWLRDFLWAQASNVIQSYGSALSAYGLLFLGAHFIWAFSLMFLFSGRGYWQELIESIVWAHNKLKVAPAIQPRALSIIQGRAVGLAHYLLGGIVTTWAFFLARFAALG
;
A
#
# COMPACT_ATOMS: atom_id res chain seq x y z
N ALA A 1 7.24 22.61 19.99
CA ALA A 1 7.55 22.35 21.42
C ALA A 1 6.32 21.90 22.22
N HIS A 2 5.24 22.69 22.28
CA HIS A 2 4.03 22.37 23.05
C HIS A 2 3.45 20.96 22.75
N HIS A 3 3.37 20.58 21.47
CA HIS A 3 2.97 19.22 21.07
C HIS A 3 3.78 18.11 21.79
N HIS A 4 5.10 18.19 21.77
CA HIS A 4 5.97 17.20 22.40
C HIS A 4 5.82 17.15 23.93
N LEU A 5 5.55 18.30 24.58
CA LEU A 5 5.28 18.33 26.02
C LEU A 5 3.98 17.61 26.37
N ALA A 6 2.91 17.85 25.59
CA ALA A 6 1.64 17.16 25.78
C ALA A 6 1.77 15.64 25.53
N ILE A 7 2.48 15.26 24.47
CA ILE A 7 2.77 13.85 24.15
C ILE A 7 3.60 13.19 25.25
N ALA A 8 4.66 13.84 25.74
CA ALA A 8 5.46 13.32 26.85
C ALA A 8 4.61 13.11 28.10
N THR A 9 3.76 14.08 28.44
CA THR A 9 2.85 13.98 29.59
C THR A 9 1.89 12.79 29.43
N LEU A 10 1.26 12.66 28.25
CA LEU A 10 0.35 11.57 27.93
C LEU A 10 1.03 10.21 28.06
N PHE A 11 2.22 10.04 27.46
CA PHE A 11 2.94 8.76 27.50
C PHE A 11 3.50 8.42 28.88
N ILE A 12 3.93 9.41 29.67
CA ILE A 12 4.34 9.19 31.06
C ILE A 12 3.15 8.67 31.87
N ILE A 13 1.97 9.30 31.78
CA ILE A 13 0.77 8.85 32.49
C ILE A 13 0.36 7.45 32.02
N ALA A 14 0.31 7.21 30.71
CA ALA A 14 -0.03 5.91 30.14
C ALA A 14 0.94 4.79 30.57
N GLY A 15 2.24 5.12 30.74
CA GLY A 15 3.27 4.19 31.21
C GLY A 15 3.05 3.64 32.62
N HIS A 16 2.13 4.22 33.41
CA HIS A 16 1.82 3.79 34.77
C HIS A 16 0.49 3.00 34.88
N MET A 17 -0.13 2.63 33.75
CA MET A 17 -1.40 1.88 33.74
C MET A 17 -1.27 0.43 34.24
N TYR A 18 -0.14 -0.23 33.97
CA TYR A 18 0.01 -1.67 34.16
C TYR A 18 0.58 -2.04 35.53
N ARG A 19 0.00 -3.08 36.16
CA ARG A 19 0.40 -3.57 37.48
C ARG A 19 1.81 -4.14 37.43
N THR A 20 2.64 -3.73 38.38
CA THR A 20 4.01 -4.22 38.58
C THR A 20 4.19 -4.70 40.04
N ASN A 21 5.42 -4.73 40.55
CA ASN A 21 5.76 -5.26 41.88
C ASN A 21 5.08 -4.52 43.05
N TRP A 22 4.56 -3.31 42.84
CA TRP A 22 3.93 -2.49 43.88
C TRP A 22 2.40 -2.66 44.00
N GLY A 23 1.81 -3.64 43.31
CA GLY A 23 0.39 -4.00 43.47
C GLY A 23 -0.64 -3.04 42.86
N ILE A 24 -0.25 -1.81 42.50
CA ILE A 24 -1.11 -0.79 41.87
C ILE A 24 -1.08 -0.96 40.35
N GLY A 25 -2.25 -0.85 39.68
CA GLY A 25 -2.41 -0.92 38.24
C GLY A 25 -3.19 -2.14 37.75
N HIS A 26 -3.31 -2.29 36.44
CA HIS A 26 -4.07 -3.37 35.80
C HIS A 26 -3.18 -4.51 35.27
N SER A 27 -3.63 -5.76 35.40
CA SER A 27 -3.03 -6.89 34.69
C SER A 27 -3.63 -6.99 33.28
N MET A 28 -2.77 -7.08 32.25
CA MET A 28 -3.23 -7.20 30.87
C MET A 28 -4.08 -8.46 30.64
N LYS A 29 -3.74 -9.57 31.30
CA LYS A 29 -4.54 -10.79 31.25
C LYS A 29 -5.93 -10.59 31.85
N GLU A 30 -6.02 -9.98 33.03
CA GLU A 30 -7.30 -9.67 33.68
C GLU A 30 -8.16 -8.76 32.81
N ILE A 31 -7.56 -7.72 32.18
CA ILE A 31 -8.26 -6.84 31.24
C ILE A 31 -8.83 -7.65 30.08
N LEU A 32 -8.01 -8.44 29.39
CA LEU A 32 -8.45 -9.22 28.23
C LEU A 32 -9.59 -10.18 28.58
N GLU A 33 -9.44 -10.95 29.67
CA GLU A 33 -10.43 -11.93 30.08
C GLU A 33 -11.74 -11.30 30.59
N ALA A 34 -11.70 -10.07 31.11
CA ALA A 34 -12.89 -9.33 31.52
C ALA A 34 -13.73 -8.86 30.31
N HIS A 35 -13.13 -8.67 29.14
CA HIS A 35 -13.84 -8.22 27.94
C HIS A 35 -14.49 -9.40 27.21
N LYS A 36 -15.66 -9.78 27.71
CA LYS A 36 -16.59 -10.74 27.09
C LYS A 36 -17.93 -10.04 26.86
N ASP A 37 -18.38 -10.02 25.63
CA ASP A 37 -19.68 -9.46 25.26
C ASP A 37 -20.44 -10.46 24.38
N PRO A 38 -21.71 -10.80 24.69
CA PRO A 38 -22.45 -11.81 23.94
C PRO A 38 -22.88 -11.35 22.53
N LEU A 39 -22.88 -10.05 22.25
CA LEU A 39 -23.44 -9.47 21.02
C LEU A 39 -22.36 -9.23 19.94
N ILE A 40 -21.22 -8.65 20.33
CA ILE A 40 -20.17 -8.18 19.42
C ILE A 40 -18.97 -9.14 19.40
N ILE A 41 -18.54 -9.62 20.57
CA ILE A 41 -17.31 -10.42 20.71
C ILE A 41 -17.65 -11.92 20.64
N GLY A 42 -18.67 -12.33 21.40
CA GLY A 42 -19.17 -13.70 21.55
C GLY A 42 -18.21 -14.67 22.23
N GLY A 43 -18.73 -15.83 22.66
CA GLY A 43 -17.93 -16.94 23.19
C GLY A 43 -17.09 -16.58 24.43
N GLU A 44 -15.84 -17.05 24.45
CA GLU A 44 -14.88 -16.81 25.55
C GLU A 44 -14.15 -15.46 25.46
N GLY A 45 -14.56 -14.58 24.54
CA GLY A 45 -13.96 -13.27 24.36
C GLY A 45 -12.47 -13.33 24.00
N HIS A 46 -11.65 -12.52 24.66
CA HIS A 46 -10.22 -12.40 24.41
C HIS A 46 -9.35 -13.39 25.21
N LYS A 47 -9.96 -14.39 25.85
CA LYS A 47 -9.23 -15.44 26.58
C LYS A 47 -8.23 -16.15 25.67
N GLY A 48 -7.03 -16.44 26.16
CA GLY A 48 -5.96 -17.08 25.39
C GLY A 48 -5.07 -16.11 24.59
N LEU A 49 -5.50 -14.86 24.36
CA LEU A 49 -4.69 -13.89 23.61
C LEU A 49 -3.45 -13.44 24.38
N TYR A 50 -3.51 -13.35 25.71
CA TYR A 50 -2.35 -13.04 26.54
C TYR A 50 -1.27 -14.12 26.39
N GLU A 51 -1.67 -15.39 26.45
CA GLU A 51 -0.80 -16.54 26.25
C GLU A 51 -0.19 -16.54 24.84
N VAL A 52 -1.02 -16.33 23.81
CA VAL A 52 -0.54 -16.22 22.41
C VAL A 52 0.53 -15.14 22.27
N LEU A 53 0.28 -13.94 22.79
CA LEU A 53 1.16 -12.78 22.64
C LEU A 53 2.42 -12.82 23.53
N THR A 54 2.43 -13.65 24.56
CA THR A 54 3.60 -13.85 25.44
C THR A 54 4.47 -15.02 25.02
N THR A 55 3.93 -15.95 24.22
CA THR A 55 4.64 -17.17 23.79
C THR A 55 5.07 -17.13 22.32
N SER A 56 4.29 -16.50 21.43
CA SER A 56 4.62 -16.41 20.00
C SER A 56 5.24 -15.06 19.63
N TRP A 57 6.51 -15.11 19.21
CA TRP A 57 7.18 -13.97 18.59
C TRP A 57 6.56 -13.58 17.24
N HIS A 58 6.03 -14.55 16.49
CA HIS A 58 5.37 -14.27 15.21
C HIS A 58 4.04 -13.54 15.39
N ALA A 59 3.27 -13.84 16.44
CA ALA A 59 2.05 -13.10 16.77
C ALA A 59 2.38 -11.63 17.11
N GLN A 60 3.39 -11.40 17.95
CA GLN A 60 3.86 -10.05 18.28
C GLN A 60 4.37 -9.29 17.05
N LEU A 61 5.23 -9.92 16.26
CA LEU A 61 5.79 -9.30 15.06
C LEU A 61 4.71 -8.97 14.03
N ALA A 62 3.68 -9.82 13.89
CA ALA A 62 2.54 -9.55 13.01
C ALA A 62 1.80 -8.27 13.41
N ILE A 63 1.45 -8.12 14.70
CA ILE A 63 0.76 -6.92 15.20
C ILE A 63 1.64 -5.69 15.06
N ASN A 64 2.91 -5.79 15.47
CA ASN A 64 3.84 -4.66 15.43
C ASN A 64 4.08 -4.16 14.01
N LEU A 65 4.23 -5.06 13.03
CA LEU A 65 4.37 -4.69 11.63
C LEU A 65 3.08 -4.10 11.04
N ALA A 66 1.90 -4.58 11.45
CA ALA A 66 0.63 -4.01 11.01
C ALA A 66 0.51 -2.55 11.49
N MET A 67 0.75 -2.32 12.78
CA MET A 67 0.65 -1.00 13.39
C MET A 67 1.73 -0.04 12.89
N LEU A 68 3.00 -0.49 12.81
CA LEU A 68 4.11 0.31 12.29
C LEU A 68 3.90 0.65 10.82
N GLY A 69 3.44 -0.31 10.02
CA GLY A 69 3.18 -0.11 8.60
C GLY A 69 2.08 0.92 8.36
N SER A 70 0.96 0.80 9.07
CA SER A 70 -0.13 1.79 9.05
C SER A 70 0.33 3.16 9.56
N LEU A 71 1.12 3.21 10.63
CA LEU A 71 1.68 4.46 11.15
C LEU A 71 2.59 5.14 10.13
N THR A 72 3.43 4.38 9.42
CA THR A 72 4.32 4.93 8.40
C THR A 72 3.54 5.57 7.25
N ILE A 73 2.41 4.96 6.83
CA ILE A 73 1.49 5.56 5.84
C ILE A 73 0.85 6.84 6.39
N ILE A 74 0.41 6.84 7.66
CA ILE A 74 -0.15 8.03 8.31
C ILE A 74 0.90 9.16 8.38
N VAL A 75 2.15 8.84 8.69
CA VAL A 75 3.27 9.79 8.67
C VAL A 75 3.41 10.43 7.28
N ALA A 76 3.34 9.64 6.21
CA ALA A 76 3.37 10.16 4.83
C ALA A 76 2.24 11.18 4.60
N GLN A 77 1.00 10.81 4.96
CA GLN A 77 -0.19 11.65 4.79
C GLN A 77 -0.13 12.93 5.63
N HIS A 78 0.36 12.85 6.87
CA HIS A 78 0.48 14.00 7.75
C HIS A 78 1.62 14.93 7.33
N MET A 79 2.78 14.40 6.95
CA MET A 79 3.96 15.23 6.66
C MET A 79 3.80 16.12 5.43
N TYR A 80 3.07 15.66 4.40
CA TYR A 80 2.86 16.50 3.23
C TYR A 80 1.84 17.62 3.50
N ALA A 81 0.75 17.31 4.21
CA ALA A 81 -0.32 18.26 4.48
C ALA A 81 0.01 19.22 5.65
N MET A 82 0.90 18.81 6.55
CA MET A 82 1.39 19.60 7.68
C MET A 82 2.93 19.59 7.70
N PRO A 83 3.58 20.33 6.79
CA PRO A 83 5.04 20.37 6.69
C PRO A 83 5.69 20.80 8.00
N ALA A 84 6.35 19.85 8.69
CA ALA A 84 6.87 20.05 10.04
C ALA A 84 8.25 20.73 10.11
N TYR A 85 8.92 20.90 8.96
CA TYR A 85 10.28 21.44 8.88
C TYR A 85 10.33 22.77 8.12
N PRO A 86 11.22 23.71 8.49
CA PRO A 86 11.39 24.95 7.76
C PRO A 86 11.74 24.71 6.28
N TYR A 87 11.10 25.47 5.39
CA TYR A 87 11.31 25.45 3.93
C TYR A 87 11.03 24.12 3.22
N ILE A 88 10.66 23.05 3.93
CA ILE A 88 10.40 21.75 3.30
C ILE A 88 9.15 21.76 2.40
N ALA A 89 8.21 22.68 2.65
CA ALA A 89 6.97 22.80 1.89
C ALA A 89 7.19 23.28 0.44
N ILE A 90 8.24 24.08 0.22
CA ILE A 90 8.60 24.62 -1.10
C ILE A 90 9.71 23.81 -1.79
N ASP A 91 10.23 22.78 -1.13
CA ASP A 91 11.09 21.76 -1.71
C ASP A 91 10.21 20.57 -2.16
N TYR A 92 9.64 20.70 -3.34
CA TYR A 92 8.70 19.73 -3.90
C TYR A 92 9.34 18.35 -4.11
N ALA A 93 10.64 18.30 -4.44
CA ALA A 93 11.37 17.04 -4.60
C ALA A 93 11.43 16.27 -3.27
N THR A 94 11.73 16.96 -2.17
CA THR A 94 11.73 16.36 -0.83
C THR A 94 10.33 15.90 -0.41
N GLN A 95 9.28 16.69 -0.66
CA GLN A 95 7.89 16.30 -0.35
C GLN A 95 7.48 15.00 -1.03
N ILE A 96 7.68 14.92 -2.36
CA ILE A 96 7.33 13.73 -3.16
C ILE A 96 8.14 12.52 -2.73
N SER A 97 9.42 12.72 -2.44
CA SER A 97 10.32 11.65 -1.98
C SER A 97 9.88 11.08 -0.65
N LEU A 98 9.64 11.94 0.36
CA LEU A 98 9.28 11.50 1.70
C LEU A 98 7.90 10.82 1.72
N PHE A 99 6.91 11.37 1.01
CA PHE A 99 5.61 10.75 0.88
C PHE A 99 5.73 9.36 0.26
N THR A 100 6.34 9.27 -0.92
CA THR A 100 6.50 8.01 -1.67
C THR A 100 7.28 6.97 -0.86
N HIS A 101 8.35 7.39 -0.19
CA HIS A 101 9.20 6.53 0.64
C HIS A 101 8.42 5.89 1.80
N HIS A 102 7.73 6.71 2.60
CA HIS A 102 6.96 6.23 3.74
C HIS A 102 5.76 5.37 3.31
N MET A 103 5.12 5.70 2.20
CA MET A 103 4.05 4.86 1.62
C MET A 103 4.56 3.46 1.28
N TRP A 104 5.72 3.33 0.62
CA TRP A 104 6.31 2.03 0.31
C TRP A 104 6.71 1.25 1.56
N ILE A 105 7.44 1.87 2.49
CA ILE A 105 7.85 1.20 3.75
C ILE A 105 6.63 0.68 4.49
N GLY A 106 5.61 1.53 4.67
CA GLY A 106 4.42 1.16 5.41
C GLY A 106 3.69 -0.03 4.81
N ALA A 107 3.59 -0.06 3.48
CA ALA A 107 2.94 -1.15 2.77
C ALA A 107 3.73 -2.46 2.82
N PHE A 108 5.07 -2.42 2.73
CA PHE A 108 5.92 -3.59 2.94
C PHE A 108 5.77 -4.17 4.36
N CYS A 109 5.71 -3.30 5.38
CA CYS A 109 5.44 -3.72 6.75
C CYS A 109 4.06 -4.40 6.87
N ILE A 110 3.00 -3.84 6.28
CA ILE A 110 1.65 -4.46 6.30
C ILE A 110 1.64 -5.85 5.63
N CYS A 111 2.31 -6.04 4.49
CA CYS A 111 2.45 -7.36 3.89
C CYS A 111 3.25 -8.32 4.78
N GLY A 112 4.31 -7.82 5.44
CA GLY A 112 5.09 -8.56 6.43
C GLY A 112 4.25 -8.98 7.64
N ALA A 113 3.33 -8.14 8.09
CA ALA A 113 2.40 -8.44 9.16
C ALA A 113 1.54 -9.67 8.85
N ALA A 114 0.94 -9.69 7.65
CA ALA A 114 0.16 -10.83 7.19
C ALA A 114 1.02 -12.09 7.00
N ALA A 115 2.26 -11.94 6.52
CA ALA A 115 3.20 -13.06 6.42
C ALA A 115 3.45 -13.69 7.79
N HIS A 116 3.76 -12.87 8.81
CA HIS A 116 3.98 -13.35 10.17
C HIS A 116 2.70 -13.86 10.84
N GLY A 117 1.53 -13.29 10.52
CA GLY A 117 0.24 -13.84 10.94
C GLY A 117 0.01 -15.24 10.40
N ALA A 118 0.32 -15.49 9.11
CA ALA A 118 0.21 -16.82 8.52
C ALA A 118 1.27 -17.79 9.08
N ILE A 119 2.48 -17.32 9.38
CA ILE A 119 3.51 -18.14 10.05
C ILE A 119 3.06 -18.54 11.45
N PHE A 120 2.52 -17.60 12.24
CA PHE A 120 1.90 -17.86 13.54
C PHE A 120 0.82 -18.95 13.43
N MET A 121 -0.10 -18.81 12.47
CA MET A 121 -1.18 -19.77 12.26
C MET A 121 -0.68 -21.19 11.97
N VAL A 122 0.45 -21.33 11.27
CA VAL A 122 1.03 -22.64 10.95
C VAL A 122 1.81 -23.23 12.12
N ARG A 123 2.66 -22.42 12.77
CA ARG A 123 3.66 -22.93 13.72
C ARG A 123 3.24 -22.88 15.18
N ASP A 124 2.59 -21.80 15.58
CA ASP A 124 2.44 -21.43 16.99
C ASP A 124 0.97 -21.44 17.45
N TYR A 125 0.01 -21.50 16.53
CA TYR A 125 -1.41 -21.59 16.87
C TYR A 125 -1.75 -22.94 17.53
N ASP A 126 -2.22 -22.86 18.77
CA ASP A 126 -2.77 -23.98 19.53
C ASP A 126 -4.30 -23.87 19.64
N PRO A 127 -5.08 -24.83 19.08
CA PRO A 127 -6.53 -24.88 19.26
C PRO A 127 -6.98 -24.95 20.72
N ALA A 128 -6.22 -25.58 21.62
CA ALA A 128 -6.60 -25.74 23.02
C ALA A 128 -6.60 -24.40 23.76
N VAL A 129 -5.60 -23.55 23.49
CA VAL A 129 -5.50 -22.18 24.06
C VAL A 129 -6.60 -21.27 23.52
N ASN A 130 -7.06 -21.50 22.28
CA ASN A 130 -7.98 -20.61 21.58
C ASN A 130 -9.44 -21.10 21.55
N ALA A 131 -9.79 -22.11 22.35
CA ALA A 131 -11.12 -22.72 22.29
C ALA A 131 -12.25 -21.69 22.49
N ASN A 132 -13.09 -21.51 21.45
CA ASN A 132 -14.26 -20.62 21.42
C ASN A 132 -13.97 -19.14 21.75
N ASN A 133 -12.70 -18.70 21.66
CA ASN A 133 -12.34 -17.29 21.77
C ASN A 133 -12.55 -16.57 20.42
N VAL A 134 -12.23 -15.27 20.36
CA VAL A 134 -12.36 -14.48 19.12
C VAL A 134 -11.60 -15.06 17.93
N LEU A 135 -10.40 -15.62 18.14
CA LEU A 135 -9.58 -16.15 17.05
C LEU A 135 -10.17 -17.43 16.46
N ASP A 136 -10.57 -18.39 17.30
CA ASP A 136 -11.26 -19.61 16.86
C ASP A 136 -12.58 -19.29 16.16
N ARG A 137 -13.36 -18.34 16.71
CA ARG A 137 -14.61 -17.91 16.09
C ARG A 137 -14.38 -17.42 14.67
N VAL A 138 -13.42 -16.51 14.45
CA VAL A 138 -13.05 -16.00 13.11
C VAL A 138 -12.69 -17.14 12.15
N ILE A 139 -11.92 -18.13 12.61
CA ILE A 139 -11.56 -19.30 11.78
C ILE A 139 -12.81 -20.09 11.37
N ARG A 140 -13.78 -20.28 12.27
CA ARG A 140 -15.01 -21.04 12.01
C ARG A 140 -15.93 -20.42 10.96
N HIS A 141 -15.91 -19.09 10.77
CA HIS A 141 -16.70 -18.41 9.74
C HIS A 141 -15.87 -17.74 8.65
N ARG A 142 -14.61 -18.17 8.47
CA ARG A 142 -13.69 -17.65 7.45
C ARG A 142 -14.25 -17.67 6.02
N ASP A 143 -15.07 -18.67 5.68
CA ASP A 143 -15.69 -18.77 4.36
C ASP A 143 -16.66 -17.58 4.13
N ALA A 144 -17.39 -17.15 5.16
CA ALA A 144 -18.26 -15.98 5.08
C ALA A 144 -17.43 -14.69 4.96
N ILE A 145 -16.36 -14.54 5.75
CA ILE A 145 -15.48 -13.36 5.68
C ILE A 145 -14.91 -13.21 4.26
N ILE A 146 -14.31 -14.28 3.73
CA ILE A 146 -13.67 -14.24 2.41
C ILE A 146 -14.68 -14.10 1.28
N SER A 147 -15.87 -14.70 1.36
CA SER A 147 -16.88 -14.55 0.30
C SER A 147 -17.45 -13.13 0.24
N HIS A 148 -17.72 -12.49 1.39
CA HIS A 148 -18.19 -11.11 1.44
C HIS A 148 -17.10 -10.15 0.96
N LEU A 149 -15.85 -10.34 1.41
CA LEU A 149 -14.75 -9.51 0.95
C LEU A 149 -14.47 -9.68 -0.55
N ASN A 150 -14.64 -10.90 -1.09
CA ASN A 150 -14.58 -11.14 -2.52
C ASN A 150 -15.66 -10.36 -3.27
N TRP A 151 -16.92 -10.40 -2.80
CA TRP A 151 -18.01 -9.61 -3.37
C TRP A 151 -17.72 -8.11 -3.32
N VAL A 152 -17.24 -7.58 -2.19
CA VAL A 152 -16.85 -6.16 -2.07
C VAL A 152 -15.76 -5.81 -3.08
N CYS A 153 -14.74 -6.65 -3.27
CA CYS A 153 -13.68 -6.40 -4.25
C CYS A 153 -14.23 -6.34 -5.68
N ILE A 154 -15.15 -7.24 -6.05
CA ILE A 154 -15.80 -7.25 -7.36
C ILE A 154 -16.65 -5.98 -7.53
N PHE A 155 -17.46 -5.64 -6.53
CA PHE A 155 -18.28 -4.44 -6.51
C PHE A 155 -17.42 -3.18 -6.70
N LEU A 156 -16.38 -3.01 -5.88
CA LEU A 156 -15.47 -1.88 -5.96
C LEU A 156 -14.77 -1.83 -7.31
N GLY A 157 -14.32 -2.97 -7.87
CA GLY A 157 -13.69 -3.00 -9.19
C GLY A 157 -14.60 -2.48 -10.30
N PHE A 158 -15.86 -2.95 -10.36
CA PHE A 158 -16.83 -2.48 -11.35
C PHE A 158 -17.23 -1.01 -11.15
N HIS A 159 -17.42 -0.56 -9.91
CA HIS A 159 -17.92 0.78 -9.60
C HIS A 159 -16.81 1.82 -9.35
N SER A 160 -15.55 1.46 -9.60
CA SER A 160 -14.43 2.40 -9.63
C SER A 160 -13.75 2.37 -11.00
N PHE A 161 -13.02 1.30 -11.31
CA PHE A 161 -12.29 1.16 -12.57
C PHE A 161 -13.22 1.11 -13.79
N GLY A 162 -14.41 0.51 -13.64
CA GLY A 162 -15.43 0.54 -14.70
C GLY A 162 -15.86 1.96 -15.10
N LEU A 163 -15.83 2.93 -14.17
CA LEU A 163 -16.14 4.33 -14.47
C LEU A 163 -15.09 4.98 -15.37
N TYR A 164 -13.81 4.60 -15.22
CA TYR A 164 -12.74 5.07 -16.09
C TYR A 164 -12.92 4.55 -17.52
N ILE A 165 -13.21 3.24 -17.68
CA ILE A 165 -13.46 2.65 -19.00
C ILE A 165 -14.70 3.27 -19.65
N HIS A 166 -15.77 3.48 -18.88
CA HIS A 166 -16.95 4.21 -19.34
C HIS A 166 -16.57 5.59 -19.87
N ASN A 167 -15.79 6.35 -19.11
CA ASN A 167 -15.35 7.69 -19.48
C ASN A 167 -14.44 7.70 -20.71
N ASP A 168 -13.49 6.76 -20.84
CA ASP A 168 -12.67 6.60 -22.05
C ASP A 168 -13.56 6.34 -23.27
N THR A 169 -14.55 5.45 -23.13
CA THR A 169 -15.48 5.11 -24.21
C THR A 169 -16.34 6.30 -24.61
N MET A 170 -16.97 6.99 -23.64
CA MET A 170 -17.81 8.15 -23.93
C MET A 170 -17.00 9.30 -24.53
N ARG A 171 -15.78 9.53 -24.06
CA ARG A 171 -14.86 10.53 -24.63
C ARG A 171 -14.50 10.19 -26.09
N ALA A 172 -14.17 8.93 -26.36
CA ALA A 172 -13.83 8.47 -27.70
C ALA A 172 -15.02 8.53 -28.68
N LEU A 173 -16.24 8.32 -28.19
CA LEU A 173 -17.48 8.46 -28.96
C LEU A 173 -17.92 9.93 -29.16
N GLY A 174 -17.14 10.91 -28.68
CA GLY A 174 -17.49 12.32 -28.78
C GLY A 174 -18.69 12.72 -27.92
N ARG A 175 -18.92 12.02 -26.81
CA ARG A 175 -20.05 12.22 -25.88
C ARG A 175 -19.60 12.71 -24.50
N PRO A 176 -18.96 13.90 -24.39
CA PRO A 176 -18.46 14.40 -23.10
C PRO A 176 -19.57 14.66 -22.07
N GLN A 177 -20.80 14.94 -22.50
CA GLN A 177 -21.96 15.13 -21.63
C GLN A 177 -22.41 13.86 -20.89
N ASP A 178 -21.98 12.68 -21.35
CA ASP A 178 -22.34 11.38 -20.77
C ASP A 178 -21.21 10.83 -19.87
N MET A 179 -20.17 11.63 -19.62
CA MET A 179 -19.05 11.27 -18.76
C MET A 179 -19.35 11.55 -17.29
N PHE A 180 -18.73 10.75 -16.42
CA PHE A 180 -18.59 11.09 -15.01
C PHE A 180 -17.50 12.15 -14.86
N SER A 181 -17.88 13.40 -14.65
CA SER A 181 -16.99 14.55 -14.54
C SER A 181 -17.66 15.70 -13.77
N ASP A 182 -16.88 16.71 -13.39
CA ASP A 182 -17.43 17.90 -12.74
C ASP A 182 -18.33 18.75 -13.66
N THR A 183 -18.24 18.57 -14.98
CA THR A 183 -18.99 19.36 -15.98
C THR A 183 -20.18 18.61 -16.58
N ALA A 184 -20.36 17.33 -16.24
CA ALA A 184 -21.42 16.46 -16.75
C ALA A 184 -22.08 15.70 -15.61
N ILE A 185 -21.92 14.37 -15.54
CA ILE A 185 -22.51 13.54 -14.47
C ILE A 185 -21.57 13.58 -13.26
N GLN A 186 -21.93 14.36 -12.25
CA GLN A 186 -21.05 14.61 -11.12
C GLN A 186 -21.12 13.50 -10.07
N LEU A 187 -19.96 13.06 -9.57
CA LEU A 187 -19.85 12.18 -8.41
C LEU A 187 -19.03 12.90 -7.33
N ARG A 188 -19.69 13.80 -6.60
CA ARG A 188 -18.99 14.63 -5.61
C ARG A 188 -18.66 13.84 -4.34
N PRO A 189 -17.45 14.00 -3.77
CA PRO A 189 -17.08 13.41 -2.49
C PRO A 189 -17.65 14.23 -1.32
N ILE A 190 -18.98 14.27 -1.19
CA ILE A 190 -19.71 15.15 -0.26
C ILE A 190 -19.27 14.99 1.21
N PHE A 191 -18.92 13.76 1.63
CA PHE A 191 -18.48 13.52 3.00
C PHE A 191 -17.08 14.07 3.26
N ALA A 192 -16.19 14.02 2.27
CA ALA A 192 -14.85 14.58 2.41
C ALA A 192 -14.89 16.12 2.42
N GLN A 193 -15.72 16.71 1.55
CA GLN A 193 -15.97 18.17 1.53
C GLN A 193 -16.57 18.64 2.85
N TRP A 194 -17.54 17.91 3.40
CA TRP A 194 -18.11 18.21 4.71
C TRP A 194 -17.06 18.16 5.83
N VAL A 195 -16.14 17.19 5.81
CA VAL A 195 -15.03 17.14 6.78
C VAL A 195 -14.04 18.30 6.59
N GLN A 196 -13.76 18.71 5.34
CA GLN A 196 -12.96 19.91 5.06
C GLN A 196 -13.63 21.15 5.69
N ASP A 197 -14.94 21.33 5.47
CA ASP A 197 -15.72 22.44 6.02
C ASP A 197 -15.71 22.45 7.56
N LEU A 198 -15.83 21.28 8.21
CA LEU A 198 -15.71 21.18 9.67
C LEU A 198 -14.35 21.66 10.18
N HIS A 199 -13.27 21.32 9.47
CA HIS A 199 -11.92 21.70 9.87
C HIS A 199 -11.56 23.15 9.58
N THR A 200 -12.29 23.85 8.70
CA THR A 200 -12.05 25.26 8.40
C THR A 200 -13.08 26.22 8.99
N ASN A 201 -14.37 25.95 8.78
CA ASN A 201 -15.43 26.91 9.09
C ASN A 201 -15.92 26.81 10.54
N PHE A 202 -15.67 25.70 11.23
CA PHE A 202 -16.18 25.46 12.59
C PHE A 202 -15.11 25.56 13.69
N ILE A 203 -13.91 26.08 13.37
CA ILE A 203 -12.79 26.18 14.33
C ILE A 203 -13.17 27.03 15.55
N SER A 204 -13.80 28.18 15.34
CA SER A 204 -14.18 29.10 16.42
C SER A 204 -15.15 28.48 17.44
N SER A 205 -15.91 27.46 17.03
CA SER A 205 -16.86 26.74 17.89
C SER A 205 -16.29 25.47 18.51
N SER A 206 -15.55 24.67 17.73
CA SER A 206 -15.08 23.34 18.14
C SER A 206 -13.67 23.36 18.75
N ALA A 207 -12.87 24.38 18.42
CA ALA A 207 -11.51 24.57 18.90
C ALA A 207 -11.25 26.07 19.19
N PRO A 208 -11.95 26.66 20.18
CA PRO A 208 -12.00 28.12 20.39
C PRO A 208 -10.64 28.76 20.71
N TRP A 209 -9.65 27.95 21.12
CA TRP A 209 -8.30 28.41 21.46
C TRP A 209 -7.29 28.27 20.31
N VAL A 210 -7.75 27.86 19.13
CA VAL A 210 -6.91 27.68 17.94
C VAL A 210 -7.15 28.86 16.98
N THR A 211 -6.08 29.40 16.42
CA THR A 211 -6.11 30.61 15.58
C THR A 211 -6.33 30.35 14.09
N SER A 212 -6.10 29.12 13.62
CA SER A 212 -6.18 28.74 12.21
C SER A 212 -6.54 27.26 12.06
N SER A 213 -6.91 26.85 10.84
CA SER A 213 -7.10 25.42 10.53
C SER A 213 -5.84 24.62 10.83
N VAL A 214 -6.00 23.34 11.16
CA VAL A 214 -4.89 22.40 11.38
C VAL A 214 -4.01 22.24 10.14
N SER A 215 -4.58 22.43 8.94
CA SER A 215 -3.82 22.49 7.69
C SER A 215 -4.57 23.32 6.63
N PRO A 216 -3.85 24.10 5.80
CA PRO A 216 -4.44 24.82 4.68
C PRO A 216 -5.11 23.91 3.63
N VAL A 217 -4.79 22.60 3.59
CA VAL A 217 -5.42 21.66 2.64
C VAL A 217 -6.92 21.48 2.89
N PHE A 218 -7.40 21.74 4.11
CA PHE A 218 -8.83 21.70 4.46
C PHE A 218 -9.56 22.99 4.07
N GLY A 219 -8.83 24.02 3.62
CA GLY A 219 -9.34 25.31 3.18
C GLY A 219 -8.63 26.49 3.83
N GLY A 220 -8.90 27.69 3.32
CA GLY A 220 -8.22 28.94 3.69
C GLY A 220 -7.33 29.47 2.59
N ASP A 221 -6.52 30.48 2.93
CA ASP A 221 -5.67 31.18 1.98
C ASP A 221 -4.45 30.36 1.54
N THR A 222 -4.03 30.57 0.29
CA THR A 222 -2.78 30.02 -0.26
C THR A 222 -1.59 30.62 0.48
N ILE A 223 -0.73 29.76 1.01
CA ILE A 223 0.52 30.17 1.66
C ILE A 223 1.65 30.09 0.64
N ALA A 224 2.33 31.21 0.42
CA ALA A 224 3.46 31.31 -0.50
C ALA A 224 4.76 31.65 0.25
N VAL A 225 5.88 31.04 -0.18
CA VAL A 225 7.23 31.35 0.32
C VAL A 225 8.19 31.40 -0.87
N GLY A 226 8.90 32.52 -1.04
CA GLY A 226 9.90 32.66 -2.11
C GLY A 226 9.32 32.53 -3.53
N GLY A 227 8.09 33.00 -3.75
CA GLY A 227 7.40 32.91 -5.04
C GLY A 227 6.87 31.51 -5.39
N LYS A 228 6.91 30.56 -4.45
CA LYS A 228 6.35 29.20 -4.59
C LYS A 228 5.20 28.97 -3.63
N VAL A 229 4.24 28.14 -4.02
CA VAL A 229 3.15 27.70 -3.13
C VAL A 229 3.71 26.71 -2.11
N ALA A 230 3.67 27.07 -0.84
CA ALA A 230 3.99 26.14 0.25
C ALA A 230 2.81 25.20 0.53
N MET A 231 1.58 25.73 0.57
CA MET A 231 0.36 24.95 0.69
C MET A 231 -0.85 25.76 0.22
N ALA A 232 -1.88 25.08 -0.29
CA ALA A 232 -3.14 25.68 -0.70
C ALA A 232 -4.31 24.74 -0.38
N HIS A 233 -5.53 25.24 -0.52
CA HIS A 233 -6.74 24.43 -0.39
C HIS A 233 -6.78 23.33 -1.46
N MET A 234 -6.96 22.09 -1.02
CA MET A 234 -7.09 20.94 -1.92
C MET A 234 -8.56 20.72 -2.27
N ASN A 235 -9.01 21.28 -3.40
CA ASN A 235 -10.37 21.06 -3.88
C ASN A 235 -10.58 19.57 -4.24
N LEU A 236 -11.66 18.97 -3.75
CA LEU A 236 -12.02 17.57 -4.03
C LEU A 236 -13.23 17.50 -4.98
N GLY A 237 -13.03 17.00 -6.19
CA GLY A 237 -14.04 16.87 -7.24
C GLY A 237 -14.35 15.41 -7.61
N THR A 238 -14.98 15.23 -8.77
CA THR A 238 -15.33 13.91 -9.32
C THR A 238 -14.10 13.04 -9.58
N ALA A 239 -12.99 13.64 -10.05
CA ALA A 239 -11.72 12.94 -10.25
C ALA A 239 -11.18 12.37 -8.92
N ASP A 240 -11.23 13.16 -7.84
CA ASP A 240 -10.82 12.73 -6.51
C ASP A 240 -11.73 11.60 -5.99
N PHE A 241 -13.04 11.70 -6.18
CA PHE A 241 -13.97 10.62 -5.83
C PHE A 241 -13.60 9.30 -6.53
N MET A 242 -13.34 9.35 -7.85
CA MET A 242 -13.00 8.17 -8.64
C MET A 242 -11.72 7.51 -8.16
N VAL A 243 -10.64 8.28 -7.95
CA VAL A 243 -9.34 7.72 -7.54
C VAL A 243 -9.35 7.19 -6.10
N HIS A 244 -10.11 7.81 -5.19
CA HIS A 244 -10.27 7.28 -3.82
C HIS A 244 -10.98 5.92 -3.80
N HIS A 245 -11.93 5.68 -4.71
CA HIS A 245 -12.55 4.36 -4.84
C HIS A 245 -11.61 3.32 -5.49
N ILE A 246 -10.66 3.74 -6.33
CA ILE A 246 -9.56 2.87 -6.78
C ILE A 246 -8.62 2.50 -5.61
N HIS A 247 -8.30 3.45 -4.73
CA HIS A 247 -7.54 3.15 -3.51
C HIS A 247 -8.28 2.15 -2.64
N ALA A 248 -9.59 2.37 -2.39
CA ALA A 248 -10.41 1.43 -1.65
C ALA A 248 -10.39 0.04 -2.31
N PHE A 249 -10.63 -0.05 -3.62
CA PHE A 249 -10.58 -1.30 -4.37
C PHE A 249 -9.24 -2.04 -4.18
N THR A 250 -8.12 -1.39 -4.45
CA THR A 250 -6.79 -1.99 -4.42
C THR A 250 -6.35 -2.40 -3.00
N ILE A 251 -6.72 -1.62 -1.97
CA ILE A 251 -6.52 -1.99 -0.57
C ILE A 251 -7.36 -3.25 -0.24
N HIS A 252 -8.65 -3.27 -0.58
CA HIS A 252 -9.52 -4.40 -0.27
C HIS A 252 -9.08 -5.70 -0.94
N VAL A 253 -8.58 -5.64 -2.18
CA VAL A 253 -8.02 -6.83 -2.85
C VAL A 253 -6.72 -7.29 -2.18
N THR A 254 -5.86 -6.36 -1.78
CA THR A 254 -4.65 -6.70 -1.01
C THR A 254 -5.01 -7.39 0.31
N VAL A 255 -5.99 -6.84 1.04
CA VAL A 255 -6.52 -7.45 2.27
C VAL A 255 -7.14 -8.82 1.98
N LEU A 256 -7.92 -8.98 0.91
CA LEU A 256 -8.52 -10.26 0.52
C LEU A 256 -7.46 -11.36 0.37
N ILE A 257 -6.39 -11.07 -0.36
CA ILE A 257 -5.32 -12.04 -0.62
C ILE A 257 -4.59 -12.39 0.69
N LEU A 258 -4.19 -11.37 1.45
CA LEU A 258 -3.40 -11.56 2.67
C LEU A 258 -4.22 -12.25 3.76
N LEU A 259 -5.46 -11.80 4.01
CA LEU A 259 -6.35 -12.37 5.01
C LEU A 259 -6.73 -13.82 4.66
N LYS A 260 -7.01 -14.11 3.38
CA LYS A 260 -7.22 -15.48 2.92
C LYS A 260 -5.98 -16.35 3.17
N GLY A 261 -4.78 -15.79 2.96
CA GLY A 261 -3.52 -16.47 3.27
C GLY A 261 -3.40 -16.87 4.73
N VAL A 262 -3.79 -16.00 5.65
CA VAL A 262 -3.78 -16.26 7.10
C VAL A 262 -4.87 -17.27 7.50
N LEU A 263 -6.13 -17.05 7.10
CA LEU A 263 -7.27 -17.86 7.54
C LEU A 263 -7.28 -19.30 6.98
N TYR A 264 -6.65 -19.52 5.83
CA TYR A 264 -6.54 -20.83 5.17
C TYR A 264 -5.12 -21.40 5.21
N ALA A 265 -4.25 -20.88 6.09
CA ALA A 265 -2.89 -21.37 6.27
C ALA A 265 -2.85 -22.80 6.80
N ARG A 266 -3.71 -23.11 7.78
CA ARG A 266 -3.74 -24.43 8.44
C ARG A 266 -4.44 -25.51 7.63
N ASN A 267 -5.54 -25.16 6.97
CA ASN A 267 -6.32 -26.10 6.16
C ASN A 267 -7.27 -25.36 5.23
N SER A 268 -7.77 -26.08 4.23
CA SER A 268 -8.89 -25.67 3.38
C SER A 268 -9.75 -26.88 3.03
N ARG A 269 -10.90 -26.66 2.39
CA ARG A 269 -11.71 -27.76 1.84
C ARG A 269 -10.95 -28.63 0.82
N LEU A 270 -9.95 -28.06 0.16
CA LEU A 270 -9.13 -28.73 -0.86
C LEU A 270 -7.96 -29.53 -0.26
N ILE A 271 -7.31 -28.96 0.77
CA ILE A 271 -6.13 -29.55 1.44
C ILE A 271 -6.40 -29.48 2.96
N PRO A 272 -6.95 -30.55 3.56
CA PRO A 272 -7.33 -30.58 4.97
C PRO A 272 -6.14 -30.54 5.94
N ASP A 273 -4.97 -31.03 5.53
CA ASP A 273 -3.74 -31.22 6.30
C ASP A 273 -2.65 -30.20 5.93
N LYS A 274 -3.04 -29.01 5.44
CA LYS A 274 -2.11 -28.02 4.91
C LYS A 274 -1.06 -27.55 5.93
N SER A 275 -1.37 -27.55 7.22
CA SER A 275 -0.42 -27.21 8.29
C SER A 275 0.82 -28.11 8.29
N GLU A 276 0.66 -29.38 7.92
CA GLU A 276 1.74 -30.38 7.90
C GLU A 276 2.72 -30.12 6.74
N LEU A 277 2.25 -29.49 5.66
CA LEU A 277 3.10 -29.03 4.54
C LEU A 277 3.91 -27.78 4.92
N GLY A 278 3.55 -27.12 6.02
CA GLY A 278 4.21 -25.92 6.53
C GLY A 278 3.78 -24.62 5.84
N PHE A 279 4.47 -23.52 6.18
CA PHE A 279 4.12 -22.19 5.66
C PHE A 279 4.56 -21.98 4.21
N ARG A 280 5.71 -22.56 3.82
CA ARG A 280 6.41 -22.28 2.56
C ARG A 280 6.66 -23.56 1.78
N PHE A 281 5.72 -23.90 0.91
CA PHE A 281 5.77 -25.03 -0.01
C PHE A 281 5.09 -24.65 -1.35
N PRO A 282 5.50 -25.22 -2.50
CA PRO A 282 5.07 -24.71 -3.81
C PRO A 282 3.66 -25.12 -4.25
N CYS A 283 3.26 -26.34 -3.89
CA CYS A 283 1.99 -27.00 -4.20
C CYS A 283 1.90 -28.36 -3.44
N ASP A 284 0.73 -29.00 -3.50
CA ASP A 284 0.48 -30.40 -3.13
C ASP A 284 0.22 -31.25 -4.39
N GLY A 285 1.15 -31.16 -5.35
CA GLY A 285 1.09 -31.88 -6.62
C GLY A 285 0.02 -31.42 -7.63
N PRO A 286 -0.02 -32.05 -8.82
CA PRO A 286 -0.96 -31.71 -9.90
C PRO A 286 -2.37 -32.29 -9.72
N GLY A 287 -2.59 -33.12 -8.70
CA GLY A 287 -3.90 -33.71 -8.41
C GLY A 287 -4.97 -32.67 -8.06
N ARG A 288 -6.24 -33.10 -7.95
CA ARG A 288 -7.39 -32.25 -7.60
C ARG A 288 -7.60 -31.04 -8.54
N GLY A 289 -7.17 -31.15 -9.80
CA GLY A 289 -7.21 -30.06 -10.78
C GLY A 289 -6.03 -29.09 -10.71
N GLY A 290 -5.05 -29.32 -9.84
CA GLY A 290 -3.88 -28.49 -9.62
C GLY A 290 -3.93 -27.70 -8.32
N THR A 291 -2.87 -27.81 -7.51
CA THR A 291 -2.79 -27.20 -6.17
C THR A 291 -1.67 -26.14 -6.07
N CYS A 292 -1.35 -25.49 -7.18
CA CYS A 292 -0.35 -24.43 -7.22
C CYS A 292 -0.74 -23.26 -6.29
N GLN A 293 0.25 -22.69 -5.60
CA GLN A 293 0.12 -21.44 -4.85
C GLN A 293 -0.90 -21.45 -3.70
N VAL A 294 -1.10 -22.61 -3.08
CA VAL A 294 -2.03 -22.79 -1.95
C VAL A 294 -1.43 -22.44 -0.59
N SER A 295 -0.11 -22.27 -0.50
CA SER A 295 0.61 -22.01 0.76
C SER A 295 0.38 -20.59 1.29
N GLY A 296 0.61 -20.38 2.60
CA GLY A 296 0.57 -19.04 3.19
C GLY A 296 1.61 -18.11 2.57
N TRP A 297 2.80 -18.64 2.24
CA TRP A 297 3.86 -17.89 1.57
C TRP A 297 3.43 -17.40 0.18
N ASP A 298 2.72 -18.22 -0.59
CA ASP A 298 2.26 -17.83 -1.91
C ASP A 298 1.18 -16.73 -1.88
N HIS A 299 0.39 -16.65 -0.81
CA HIS A 299 -0.54 -15.52 -0.62
C HIS A 299 0.22 -14.23 -0.31
N VAL A 300 1.35 -14.29 0.40
CA VAL A 300 2.24 -13.12 0.57
C VAL A 300 2.86 -12.71 -0.77
N PHE A 301 3.32 -13.68 -1.56
CA PHE A 301 3.83 -13.46 -2.91
C PHE A 301 2.81 -12.72 -3.79
N LEU A 302 1.55 -13.18 -3.84
CA LEU A 302 0.47 -12.52 -4.58
C LEU A 302 0.10 -11.16 -3.99
N GLY A 303 0.08 -11.06 -2.65
CA GLY A 303 -0.24 -9.84 -1.93
C GLY A 303 0.74 -8.71 -2.21
N LEU A 304 2.02 -9.03 -2.42
CA LEU A 304 3.05 -8.03 -2.76
C LEU A 304 2.85 -7.39 -4.14
N PHE A 305 2.31 -8.12 -5.15
CA PHE A 305 1.93 -7.50 -6.43
C PHE A 305 0.75 -6.53 -6.29
N TRP A 306 -0.25 -6.90 -5.47
CA TRP A 306 -1.40 -6.04 -5.23
C TRP A 306 -1.07 -4.84 -4.35
N MET A 307 -0.17 -5.01 -3.38
CA MET A 307 0.43 -3.92 -2.63
C MET A 307 1.17 -2.97 -3.58
N TYR A 308 1.99 -3.51 -4.48
CA TYR A 308 2.67 -2.71 -5.50
C TYR A 308 1.69 -1.91 -6.36
N ASN A 309 0.62 -2.56 -6.84
CA ASN A 309 -0.42 -1.90 -7.62
C ASN A 309 -1.11 -0.79 -6.82
N CYS A 310 -1.51 -1.08 -5.58
CA CYS A 310 -2.15 -0.14 -4.66
C CYS A 310 -1.29 1.11 -4.43
N ILE A 311 -0.04 0.92 -3.99
CA ILE A 311 0.83 2.04 -3.64
C ILE A 311 1.24 2.84 -4.87
N SER A 312 1.48 2.19 -6.01
CA SER A 312 1.77 2.89 -7.27
C SER A 312 0.65 3.86 -7.66
N VAL A 313 -0.61 3.45 -7.55
CA VAL A 313 -1.75 4.33 -7.84
C VAL A 313 -1.82 5.48 -6.83
N VAL A 314 -1.62 5.21 -5.53
CA VAL A 314 -1.67 6.25 -4.48
C VAL A 314 -0.59 7.31 -4.70
N ILE A 315 0.64 6.91 -5.04
CA ILE A 315 1.73 7.87 -5.27
C ILE A 315 1.61 8.59 -6.61
N PHE A 316 1.03 7.96 -7.64
CA PHE A 316 0.67 8.65 -8.89
C PHE A 316 -0.43 9.68 -8.67
N HIS A 317 -1.47 9.33 -7.91
CA HIS A 317 -2.48 10.28 -7.47
C HIS A 317 -1.86 11.47 -6.74
N PHE A 318 -1.05 11.22 -5.72
CA PHE A 318 -0.38 12.27 -4.98
C PHE A 318 0.47 13.17 -5.88
N SER A 319 1.35 12.58 -6.70
CA SER A 319 2.24 13.32 -7.60
C SER A 319 1.47 14.20 -8.58
N TRP A 320 0.41 13.68 -9.19
CA TRP A 320 -0.37 14.44 -10.17
C TRP A 320 -1.22 15.51 -9.50
N LYS A 321 -1.94 15.17 -8.41
CA LYS A 321 -2.79 16.11 -7.68
C LYS A 321 -1.99 17.30 -7.17
N MET A 322 -0.82 17.05 -6.58
CA MET A 322 0.04 18.12 -6.09
C MET A 322 0.55 19.00 -7.22
N GLN A 323 1.04 18.45 -8.34
CA GLN A 323 1.49 19.26 -9.48
C GLN A 323 0.38 20.06 -10.17
N SER A 324 -0.83 19.52 -10.19
CA SER A 324 -1.94 20.12 -10.93
C SER A 324 -2.63 21.22 -10.15
N ASP A 325 -2.83 21.02 -8.84
CA ASP A 325 -3.74 21.86 -8.06
C ASP A 325 -3.04 22.62 -6.92
N ILE A 326 -1.84 22.22 -6.49
CA ILE A 326 -1.16 22.81 -5.31
C ILE A 326 0.18 23.45 -5.67
N PHE A 327 1.14 22.66 -6.13
CA PHE A 327 2.49 23.12 -6.46
C PHE A 327 2.45 24.06 -7.67
N GLY A 328 3.16 25.17 -7.52
CA GLY A 328 3.18 26.23 -8.52
C GLY A 328 4.01 27.42 -8.09
N THR A 329 3.99 28.45 -8.93
CA THR A 329 4.55 29.77 -8.65
C THR A 329 3.44 30.76 -8.29
N VAL A 330 3.80 31.78 -7.50
CA VAL A 330 2.90 32.87 -7.13
C VAL A 330 3.51 34.18 -7.60
N ASP A 331 2.78 34.87 -8.48
CA ASP A 331 3.17 36.16 -9.03
C ASP A 331 2.96 37.31 -8.00
N PRO A 332 3.58 38.49 -8.21
CA PRO A 332 3.46 39.61 -7.26
C PRO A 332 2.02 40.11 -7.03
N ASP A 333 1.10 39.83 -7.95
CA ASP A 333 -0.32 40.16 -7.86
C ASP A 333 -1.15 39.10 -7.10
N GLY A 334 -0.51 38.00 -6.67
CA GLY A 334 -1.14 36.88 -5.98
C GLY A 334 -1.66 35.78 -6.91
N THR A 335 -1.48 35.90 -8.22
CA THR A 335 -1.90 34.88 -9.18
C THR A 335 -1.07 33.61 -9.01
N VAL A 336 -1.74 32.47 -8.84
CA VAL A 336 -1.10 31.15 -8.74
C VAL A 336 -1.07 30.47 -10.10
N THR A 337 0.12 30.07 -10.55
CA THR A 337 0.29 29.23 -11.74
C THR A 337 0.78 27.84 -11.32
N ASN A 338 -0.10 26.85 -11.35
CA ASN A 338 0.24 25.46 -11.02
C ASN A 338 1.11 24.80 -12.10
N MET A 339 1.94 23.84 -11.70
CA MET A 339 2.92 23.19 -12.59
C MET A 339 2.29 22.50 -13.81
N THR A 340 1.07 21.97 -13.67
CA THR A 340 0.32 21.36 -14.79
C THR A 340 -1.04 22.02 -15.04
N LEU A 341 -1.19 23.29 -14.66
CA LEU A 341 -2.32 24.16 -15.03
C LEU A 341 -3.71 23.57 -14.72
N GLY A 342 -3.89 22.90 -13.58
CA GLY A 342 -5.20 22.38 -13.15
C GLY A 342 -5.79 21.30 -14.07
N ASN A 343 -4.97 20.59 -14.85
CA ASN A 343 -5.43 19.56 -15.78
C ASN A 343 -6.05 18.30 -15.12
N PHE A 344 -5.91 18.12 -13.80
CA PHE A 344 -6.31 16.90 -13.10
C PHE A 344 -7.82 16.63 -13.21
N ALA A 345 -8.67 17.64 -12.98
CA ALA A 345 -10.12 17.47 -12.96
C ALA A 345 -10.72 16.90 -14.26
N GLN A 346 -10.11 17.21 -15.42
CA GLN A 346 -10.61 16.76 -16.72
C GLN A 346 -9.82 15.58 -17.30
N SER A 347 -8.56 15.42 -16.94
CA SER A 347 -7.72 14.33 -17.47
C SER A 347 -7.76 13.08 -16.60
N ALA A 348 -7.74 13.22 -15.27
CA ALA A 348 -7.64 12.10 -14.34
C ALA A 348 -8.91 11.26 -14.20
N ILE A 349 -9.97 11.57 -14.98
CA ILE A 349 -11.21 10.79 -15.06
C ILE A 349 -11.21 9.72 -16.17
N THR A 350 -10.09 9.56 -16.89
CA THR A 350 -9.91 8.61 -18.01
C THR A 350 -8.55 7.93 -17.93
N ILE A 351 -8.44 6.65 -18.28
CA ILE A 351 -7.14 5.97 -18.36
C ILE A 351 -6.25 6.62 -19.42
N ASN A 352 -6.84 7.07 -20.53
CA ASN A 352 -6.08 7.80 -21.55
C ASN A 352 -5.47 9.11 -21.01
N GLY A 353 -6.18 9.82 -20.12
CA GLY A 353 -5.62 10.99 -19.45
C GLY A 353 -4.45 10.66 -18.52
N TRP A 354 -4.54 9.59 -17.72
CA TRP A 354 -3.40 9.10 -16.92
C TRP A 354 -2.20 8.70 -17.78
N LEU A 355 -2.44 8.11 -18.95
CA LEU A 355 -1.37 7.77 -19.90
C LEU A 355 -0.76 9.02 -20.55
N ARG A 356 -1.58 9.91 -21.09
CA ARG A 356 -1.13 11.03 -21.93
C ARG A 356 -0.61 12.21 -21.10
N ASP A 357 -1.41 12.69 -20.14
CA ASP A 357 -1.17 13.97 -19.47
C ASP A 357 -0.35 13.80 -18.18
N PHE A 358 -0.29 12.58 -17.65
CA PHE A 358 0.56 12.23 -16.52
C PHE A 358 1.80 11.45 -16.98
N LEU A 359 1.67 10.18 -17.36
CA LEU A 359 2.83 9.32 -17.64
C LEU A 359 3.67 9.83 -18.82
N TRP A 360 3.05 10.05 -19.98
CA TRP A 360 3.76 10.47 -21.20
C TRP A 360 4.32 11.89 -21.05
N ALA A 361 3.50 12.86 -20.68
CA ALA A 361 3.92 14.26 -20.59
C ALA A 361 5.03 14.46 -19.54
N GLN A 362 4.88 13.86 -18.36
CA GLN A 362 5.84 14.07 -17.26
C GLN A 362 7.10 13.22 -17.40
N ALA A 363 7.09 12.15 -18.22
CA ALA A 363 8.28 11.35 -18.48
C ALA A 363 9.30 12.08 -19.38
N SER A 364 8.92 13.20 -20.00
CA SER A 364 9.82 14.03 -20.82
C SER A 364 11.13 14.36 -20.09
N ASN A 365 11.08 14.72 -18.80
CA ASN A 365 12.27 15.06 -18.02
C ASN A 365 13.23 13.88 -17.84
N VAL A 366 12.73 12.67 -17.58
CA VAL A 366 13.59 11.50 -17.35
C VAL A 366 14.25 11.02 -18.65
N ILE A 367 13.52 11.03 -19.77
CA ILE A 367 14.05 10.55 -21.07
C ILE A 367 14.97 11.57 -21.75
N GLN A 368 14.82 12.87 -21.46
CA GLN A 368 15.71 13.93 -21.98
C GLN A 368 16.84 14.30 -21.00
N SER A 369 17.04 13.52 -19.94
CA SER A 369 18.05 13.82 -18.91
C SER A 369 19.50 13.57 -19.33
N TYR A 370 19.73 12.85 -20.43
CA TYR A 370 21.08 12.49 -20.91
C TYR A 370 21.89 13.75 -21.27
N GLY A 371 23.17 13.76 -20.91
CA GLY A 371 24.03 14.95 -21.07
C GLY A 371 23.83 16.04 -20.00
N SER A 372 23.01 15.79 -18.97
CA SER A 372 22.82 16.66 -17.82
C SER A 372 23.23 15.98 -16.50
N ALA A 373 23.20 16.73 -15.40
CA ALA A 373 23.39 16.19 -14.04
C ALA A 373 22.29 15.18 -13.64
N LEU A 374 21.14 15.16 -14.32
CA LEU A 374 20.03 14.24 -14.07
C LEU A 374 20.16 12.92 -14.86
N SER A 375 21.20 12.76 -15.69
CA SER A 375 21.38 11.58 -16.57
C SER A 375 21.41 10.24 -15.83
N ALA A 376 21.84 10.22 -14.57
CA ALA A 376 21.79 9.03 -13.72
C ALA A 376 20.35 8.51 -13.54
N TYR A 377 19.35 9.39 -13.45
CA TYR A 377 17.94 8.98 -13.39
C TYR A 377 17.49 8.38 -14.71
N GLY A 378 17.89 8.93 -15.86
CA GLY A 378 17.61 8.33 -17.17
C GLY A 378 18.20 6.91 -17.31
N LEU A 379 19.44 6.71 -16.86
CA LEU A 379 20.09 5.39 -16.85
C LEU A 379 19.36 4.40 -15.92
N LEU A 380 19.03 4.83 -14.71
CA LEU A 380 18.32 3.99 -13.73
C LEU A 380 16.88 3.69 -14.17
N PHE A 381 16.22 4.62 -14.86
CA PHE A 381 14.90 4.40 -15.44
C PHE A 381 14.92 3.24 -16.45
N LEU A 382 15.87 3.22 -17.38
CA LEU A 382 16.03 2.12 -18.35
C LEU A 382 16.49 0.82 -17.68
N GLY A 383 17.46 0.89 -16.77
CA GLY A 383 17.94 -0.29 -16.02
C GLY A 383 16.82 -0.94 -15.20
N ALA A 384 15.94 -0.14 -14.61
CA ALA A 384 14.79 -0.62 -13.86
C ALA A 384 13.73 -1.28 -14.74
N HIS A 385 13.44 -0.73 -15.93
CA HIS A 385 12.60 -1.40 -16.93
C HIS A 385 13.17 -2.76 -17.34
N PHE A 386 14.48 -2.84 -17.55
CA PHE A 386 15.17 -4.10 -17.86
C PHE A 386 14.99 -5.11 -16.72
N ILE A 387 15.22 -4.71 -15.47
CA ILE A 387 15.06 -5.57 -14.28
C ILE A 387 13.60 -6.04 -14.14
N TRP A 388 12.64 -5.14 -14.36
CA TRP A 388 11.22 -5.49 -14.33
C TRP A 388 10.87 -6.52 -15.40
N ALA A 389 11.31 -6.33 -16.64
CA ALA A 389 11.07 -7.29 -17.72
C ALA A 389 11.80 -8.62 -17.48
N PHE A 390 13.03 -8.58 -16.95
CA PHE A 390 13.80 -9.76 -16.57
C PHE A 390 13.08 -10.61 -15.52
N SER A 391 12.35 -9.96 -14.60
CA SER A 391 11.55 -10.66 -13.60
C SER A 391 10.49 -11.58 -14.22
N LEU A 392 9.91 -11.19 -15.35
CA LEU A 392 8.83 -11.93 -16.02
C LEU A 392 9.30 -13.29 -16.52
N MET A 393 10.60 -13.43 -16.85
CA MET A 393 11.20 -14.71 -17.20
C MET A 393 11.00 -15.75 -16.10
N PHE A 394 11.17 -15.36 -14.83
CA PHE A 394 10.97 -16.25 -13.69
C PHE A 394 9.51 -16.45 -13.32
N LEU A 395 8.67 -15.43 -13.53
CA LEU A 395 7.25 -15.48 -13.17
C LEU A 395 6.41 -16.29 -14.16
N PHE A 396 6.78 -16.31 -15.44
CA PHE A 396 6.03 -17.00 -16.49
C PHE A 396 6.57 -18.38 -16.84
N SER A 397 7.77 -18.75 -16.36
CA SER A 397 8.38 -20.06 -16.62
C SER A 397 8.35 -20.98 -15.40
N GLY A 398 8.58 -22.27 -15.66
CA GLY A 398 8.70 -23.30 -14.63
C GLY A 398 10.11 -23.90 -14.59
N ARG A 399 10.52 -24.41 -13.42
CA ARG A 399 11.86 -24.97 -13.20
C ARG A 399 12.21 -26.18 -14.08
N GLY A 400 11.22 -26.93 -14.57
CA GLY A 400 11.45 -28.13 -15.39
C GLY A 400 12.23 -27.81 -16.66
N TYR A 401 11.75 -26.83 -17.41
CA TYR A 401 12.42 -26.31 -18.61
C TYR A 401 13.89 -25.93 -18.35
N TRP A 402 14.13 -25.16 -17.29
CA TRP A 402 15.49 -24.72 -16.94
C TRP A 402 16.39 -25.87 -16.48
N GLN A 403 15.84 -26.89 -15.84
CA GLN A 403 16.61 -28.05 -15.40
C GLN A 403 17.07 -28.90 -16.59
N GLU A 404 16.20 -29.11 -17.59
CA GLU A 404 16.55 -29.83 -18.83
C GLU A 404 17.60 -29.06 -19.67
N LEU A 405 17.51 -27.73 -19.70
CA LEU A 405 18.54 -26.89 -20.31
C LEU A 405 19.89 -27.04 -19.59
N ILE A 406 19.89 -27.00 -18.25
CA ILE A 406 21.09 -27.21 -17.45
C ILE A 406 21.71 -28.59 -17.71
N GLU A 407 20.90 -29.63 -17.90
CA GLU A 407 21.40 -30.98 -18.22
C GLU A 407 22.16 -31.00 -19.54
N SER A 408 21.66 -30.30 -20.56
CA SER A 408 22.34 -30.15 -21.84
C SER A 408 23.66 -29.38 -21.72
N ILE A 409 23.70 -28.33 -20.89
CA ILE A 409 24.92 -27.55 -20.61
C ILE A 409 25.94 -28.40 -19.83
N VAL A 410 25.49 -29.16 -18.83
CA VAL A 410 26.35 -30.05 -18.02
C VAL A 410 26.94 -31.16 -18.88
N TRP A 411 26.19 -31.70 -19.84
CA TRP A 411 26.72 -32.64 -20.83
C TRP A 411 27.93 -32.05 -21.57
N ALA A 412 27.83 -30.80 -22.04
CA ALA A 412 28.92 -30.11 -22.73
C ALA A 412 30.14 -29.89 -21.80
N HIS A 413 29.90 -29.51 -20.55
CA HIS A 413 30.98 -29.31 -19.57
C HIS A 413 31.70 -30.60 -19.21
N ASN A 414 30.95 -31.71 -19.07
CA ASN A 414 31.52 -33.04 -18.84
C ASN A 414 32.40 -33.49 -20.00
N LYS A 415 31.99 -33.20 -21.25
CA LYS A 415 32.78 -33.53 -22.43
C LYS A 415 34.15 -32.84 -22.44
N LEU A 416 34.22 -31.63 -21.91
CA LEU A 416 35.45 -30.84 -21.77
C LEU A 416 36.14 -31.01 -20.41
N LYS A 417 35.63 -31.87 -19.52
CA LYS A 417 36.15 -32.10 -18.16
C LYS A 417 36.25 -30.84 -17.29
N VAL A 418 35.35 -29.88 -17.51
CA VAL A 418 35.24 -28.63 -16.73
C VAL A 418 33.93 -28.56 -15.92
N ALA A 419 33.24 -29.69 -15.75
CA ALA A 419 32.04 -29.74 -14.93
C ALA A 419 32.39 -29.51 -13.44
N PRO A 420 31.61 -28.70 -12.71
CA PRO A 420 31.85 -28.47 -11.30
C PRO A 420 31.49 -29.70 -10.45
N ALA A 421 32.14 -29.84 -9.29
CA ALA A 421 31.84 -30.91 -8.34
C ALA A 421 30.46 -30.75 -7.67
N ILE A 422 30.05 -29.50 -7.42
CA ILE A 422 28.71 -29.19 -6.92
C ILE A 422 27.75 -29.19 -8.10
N GLN A 423 26.77 -30.09 -8.08
CA GLN A 423 25.86 -30.28 -9.21
C GLN A 423 24.97 -29.03 -9.43
N PRO A 424 24.98 -28.43 -10.62
CA PRO A 424 24.13 -27.28 -10.90
C PRO A 424 22.66 -27.71 -10.99
N ARG A 425 21.79 -26.97 -10.30
CA ARG A 425 20.34 -27.17 -10.30
C ARG A 425 19.65 -25.87 -10.65
N ALA A 426 18.55 -25.99 -11.39
CA ALA A 426 17.62 -24.87 -11.51
C ALA A 426 17.08 -24.50 -10.13
N LEU A 427 16.71 -23.24 -9.95
CA LEU A 427 16.10 -22.74 -8.72
C LEU A 427 14.90 -23.61 -8.30
N SER A 428 14.68 -23.74 -6.99
CA SER A 428 13.44 -24.33 -6.50
C SER A 428 12.23 -23.49 -6.94
N ILE A 429 11.04 -24.07 -6.97
CA ILE A 429 9.82 -23.35 -7.41
C ILE A 429 9.59 -22.09 -6.57
N ILE A 430 9.74 -22.20 -5.24
CA ILE A 430 9.61 -21.07 -4.32
C ILE A 430 10.70 -20.02 -4.57
N GLN A 431 11.96 -20.43 -4.78
CA GLN A 431 13.02 -19.48 -5.11
C GLN A 431 12.78 -18.78 -6.45
N GLY A 432 12.28 -19.49 -7.48
CA GLY A 432 11.91 -18.88 -8.75
C GLY A 432 10.85 -17.79 -8.58
N ARG A 433 9.79 -18.09 -7.81
CA ARG A 433 8.77 -17.09 -7.43
C ARG A 433 9.37 -15.90 -6.66
N ALA A 434 10.24 -16.16 -5.68
CA ALA A 434 10.87 -15.12 -4.87
C ALA A 434 11.80 -14.22 -5.70
N VAL A 435 12.62 -14.81 -6.58
CA VAL A 435 13.50 -14.08 -7.49
C VAL A 435 12.67 -13.24 -8.46
N GLY A 436 11.64 -13.82 -9.07
CA GLY A 436 10.71 -13.08 -9.93
C GLY A 436 10.06 -11.91 -9.20
N LEU A 437 9.49 -12.14 -8.02
CA LEU A 437 8.87 -11.07 -7.22
C LEU A 437 9.85 -9.96 -6.85
N ALA A 438 11.05 -10.32 -6.38
CA ALA A 438 12.05 -9.34 -5.96
C ALA A 438 12.47 -8.42 -7.11
N HIS A 439 12.72 -8.97 -8.30
CA HIS A 439 13.08 -8.17 -9.47
C HIS A 439 11.88 -7.38 -10.00
N TYR A 440 10.66 -7.92 -9.92
CA TYR A 440 9.44 -7.19 -10.30
C TYR A 440 9.27 -5.93 -9.45
N LEU A 441 9.34 -6.07 -8.13
CA LEU A 441 9.22 -4.94 -7.21
C LEU A 441 10.38 -3.94 -7.36
N LEU A 442 11.62 -4.43 -7.45
CA LEU A 442 12.79 -3.57 -7.63
C LEU A 442 12.68 -2.76 -8.93
N GLY A 443 12.42 -3.42 -10.06
CA GLY A 443 12.30 -2.76 -11.35
C GLY A 443 11.13 -1.79 -11.40
N GLY A 444 9.97 -2.17 -10.85
CA GLY A 444 8.80 -1.28 -10.80
C GLY A 444 9.02 -0.04 -9.94
N ILE A 445 9.49 -0.23 -8.70
CA ILE A 445 9.70 0.86 -7.75
C ILE A 445 10.82 1.80 -8.21
N VAL A 446 11.94 1.28 -8.71
CA VAL A 446 13.06 2.12 -9.19
C VAL A 446 12.69 2.87 -10.48
N THR A 447 11.84 2.29 -11.33
CA THR A 447 11.28 2.99 -12.49
C THR A 447 10.51 4.24 -12.04
N THR A 448 9.58 4.10 -11.10
CA THR A 448 8.81 5.22 -10.57
C THR A 448 9.69 6.22 -9.80
N TRP A 449 10.67 5.73 -9.04
CA TRP A 449 11.63 6.58 -8.33
C TRP A 449 12.43 7.48 -9.28
N ALA A 450 12.98 6.92 -10.35
CA ALA A 450 13.74 7.68 -11.34
C ALA A 450 12.85 8.68 -12.10
N PHE A 451 11.62 8.26 -12.45
CA PHE A 451 10.61 9.10 -13.07
C PHE A 451 10.26 10.32 -12.19
N PHE A 452 9.93 10.09 -10.91
CA PHE A 452 9.60 11.17 -9.98
C PHE A 452 10.77 12.10 -9.72
N LEU A 453 11.96 11.57 -9.40
CA LEU A 453 13.08 12.44 -9.06
C LEU A 453 13.60 13.25 -10.23
N ALA A 454 13.65 12.67 -11.44
CA ALA A 454 14.00 13.46 -12.63
C ALA A 454 12.97 14.57 -12.91
N ARG A 455 11.68 14.28 -12.72
CA ARG A 455 10.59 15.25 -12.90
C ARG A 455 10.69 16.40 -11.91
N PHE A 456 10.74 16.11 -10.61
CA PHE A 456 10.74 17.14 -9.58
C PHE A 456 12.08 17.86 -9.43
N ALA A 457 13.21 17.24 -9.77
CA ALA A 457 14.49 17.94 -9.80
C ALA A 457 14.61 18.91 -11.00
N ALA A 458 13.87 18.67 -12.09
CA ALA A 458 13.88 19.54 -13.25
C ALA A 458 12.93 20.74 -13.15
N LEU A 459 11.88 20.62 -12.31
CA LEU A 459 10.84 21.65 -12.16
C LEU A 459 10.80 22.31 -10.79
N GLY A 460 11.43 21.67 -9.79
CA GLY A 460 11.41 22.06 -8.40
C GLY A 460 12.41 23.14 -8.05
#